data_AF-A0A1A9BCD3-F1
#
_entry.id   AF-A0A1A9BCD3-F1
#
_cell.length_a   1.000
_cell.length_b   1.000
_cell.length_c   1.000
_cell.angle_alpha   90.00
_cell.angle_beta   90.00
_cell.angle_gamma   90.00
#
_symmetry.space_group_name_H-M   'P 1'
#
loop_
_entity.id
_entity.type
_entity.pdbx_description
1 polymer ?
#
loop_
_entity_poly.entity_id
_entity_poly.type
_entity_poly.pdbx_seq_one_letter_code
_entity_poly.pdbx_strand_id
1 'polypeptide(L)'
;MSARSEPEPGVSVTSGSDVDLERRYRRLLAVHPWAHRRVYEEEMLAVLMADARPGQTRPGLRDTVDLVVAGLRARLRVGARGFTEPAWSDAAAVTGLLVALALTAVAGKNLLDQVVVDASLPPPLRPAAPDVVDWLRVLGWAAVAVTAAVGLRRVAAVLAWGGVAGWLVLVGPGVVDQPGYVVDTLPQFTLAVIAAAALTVPAPPRRAVGLLGPRRLAAVVSGPALVAGLLELNRATSPLFGGGPASYQSFYGLTAGSEPVMWLYLAGLAVAALAVCVPVAGLAPAVRRRILVVLAPVAALVLVIDEALAGWATSTVHMGHVVPLVPAQWAMLALVPPVTFLAGVLLVRRREERQRMVALGRAADRERPTG
;
A
#
# COMPACT_ATOMS: atom_id res chain seq x y z
N MET A 1 56.76 -23.53 -61.76
CA MET A 1 55.34 -23.63 -61.34
C MET A 1 55.31 -24.11 -59.90
N SER A 2 55.19 -23.18 -58.95
CA SER A 2 55.08 -23.47 -57.52
C SER A 2 53.68 -23.00 -57.09
N ALA A 3 52.82 -23.95 -56.75
CA ALA A 3 51.45 -23.69 -56.34
C ALA A 3 51.46 -23.09 -54.94
N ARG A 4 50.94 -21.86 -54.81
CA ARG A 4 50.60 -21.25 -53.52
C ARG A 4 49.38 -21.97 -52.97
N SER A 5 49.56 -22.67 -51.86
CA SER A 5 48.50 -23.08 -50.96
C SER A 5 47.95 -21.85 -50.24
N GLU A 6 46.71 -21.49 -50.54
CA GLU A 6 45.94 -20.53 -49.74
C GLU A 6 45.54 -21.18 -48.40
N PRO A 7 45.70 -20.49 -47.26
CA PRO A 7 45.26 -21.01 -45.98
C PRO A 7 43.73 -20.93 -45.89
N GLU A 8 43.09 -22.07 -45.62
CA GLU A 8 41.65 -22.10 -45.33
C GLU A 8 41.30 -21.16 -44.18
N PRO A 9 40.21 -20.37 -44.29
CA PRO A 9 39.75 -19.50 -43.22
C PRO A 9 39.32 -20.38 -42.03
N GLY A 10 40.08 -20.25 -40.94
CA GLY A 10 39.87 -21.00 -39.71
C GLY A 10 38.43 -20.91 -39.24
N VAL A 11 37.79 -22.07 -39.16
CA VAL A 11 36.57 -22.28 -38.38
C VAL A 11 36.91 -21.91 -36.94
N SER A 12 36.51 -20.70 -36.53
CA SER A 12 36.62 -20.23 -35.16
C SER A 12 35.76 -21.15 -34.29
N VAL A 13 36.43 -22.12 -33.66
CA VAL A 13 35.85 -22.96 -32.62
C VAL A 13 35.35 -22.01 -31.54
N THR A 14 34.04 -21.75 -31.51
CA THR A 14 33.35 -21.06 -30.41
C THR A 14 33.78 -21.73 -29.13
N SER A 15 34.57 -21.02 -28.34
CA SER A 15 35.22 -21.58 -27.17
C SER A 15 34.15 -21.97 -26.14
N GLY A 16 34.36 -23.03 -25.37
CA GLY A 16 33.38 -23.46 -24.35
C GLY A 16 33.01 -22.35 -23.36
N SER A 17 33.89 -21.36 -23.17
CA SER A 17 33.63 -20.14 -22.39
C SER A 17 32.56 -19.23 -22.97
N ASP A 18 32.46 -19.12 -24.30
CA ASP A 18 31.47 -18.25 -24.97
C ASP A 18 30.06 -18.81 -24.77
N VAL A 19 29.91 -20.13 -24.88
CA VAL A 19 28.63 -20.84 -24.68
C VAL A 19 28.13 -20.71 -23.23
N ASP A 20 29.04 -20.77 -22.26
CA ASP A 20 28.71 -20.59 -20.84
C ASP A 20 28.33 -19.14 -20.51
N LEU A 21 29.01 -18.16 -21.11
CA LEU A 21 28.67 -16.75 -20.96
C LEU A 21 27.29 -16.44 -21.57
N GLU A 22 27.04 -16.91 -22.79
CA GLU A 22 25.76 -16.75 -23.49
C GLU A 22 24.60 -17.29 -22.65
N ARG A 23 24.75 -18.50 -22.07
CA ARG A 23 23.73 -19.11 -21.21
C ARG A 23 23.46 -18.27 -19.97
N ARG A 24 24.47 -17.62 -19.40
CA ARG A 24 24.30 -16.69 -18.26
C ARG A 24 23.56 -15.43 -18.68
N TYR A 25 23.88 -14.85 -19.84
CA TYR A 25 23.13 -13.71 -20.37
C TYR A 25 21.68 -14.05 -20.68
N ARG A 26 21.38 -15.22 -21.29
CA ARG A 26 20.00 -15.70 -21.49
C ARG A 26 19.23 -15.84 -20.17
N ARG A 27 19.88 -16.32 -19.09
CA ARG A 27 19.28 -16.35 -17.74
C ARG A 27 18.98 -14.95 -17.20
N LEU A 28 19.88 -13.99 -17.39
CA LEU A 28 19.64 -12.60 -16.99
C LEU A 28 18.51 -11.95 -17.81
N LEU A 29 18.48 -12.21 -19.11
CA LEU A 29 17.43 -11.72 -20.00
C LEU A 29 16.06 -12.25 -19.61
N ALA A 30 15.93 -13.39 -18.92
CA ALA A 30 14.64 -13.88 -18.39
C ALA A 30 13.90 -12.87 -17.48
N VAL A 31 14.61 -11.87 -16.92
CA VAL A 31 14.01 -10.74 -16.19
C VAL A 31 13.18 -9.84 -17.10
N HIS A 32 13.41 -9.81 -18.42
CA HIS A 32 12.57 -9.05 -19.36
C HIS A 32 11.17 -9.68 -19.54
N PRO A 33 10.13 -8.88 -19.87
CA PRO A 33 8.80 -9.39 -20.20
C PRO A 33 8.85 -10.40 -21.37
N TRP A 34 8.09 -11.49 -21.29
CA TRP A 34 8.09 -12.54 -22.33
C TRP A 34 7.83 -11.99 -23.75
N ALA A 35 6.87 -11.06 -23.89
CA ALA A 35 6.57 -10.44 -25.18
C ALA A 35 7.75 -9.64 -25.76
N HIS A 36 8.57 -9.02 -24.90
CA HIS A 36 9.76 -8.29 -25.32
C HIS A 36 10.88 -9.26 -25.70
N ARG A 37 11.08 -10.31 -24.88
CA ARG A 37 12.07 -11.37 -25.17
C ARG A 37 11.80 -12.06 -26.50
N ARG A 38 10.55 -12.40 -26.78
CA ARG A 38 10.17 -13.07 -28.03
C ARG A 38 10.60 -12.29 -29.29
N VAL A 39 10.70 -10.96 -29.20
CA VAL A 39 11.03 -10.10 -30.35
C VAL A 39 12.51 -9.70 -30.36
N TYR A 40 13.09 -9.39 -29.20
CA TYR A 40 14.39 -8.72 -29.11
C TYR A 40 15.48 -9.54 -28.38
N GLU A 41 15.19 -10.76 -27.90
CA GLU A 41 16.16 -11.53 -27.11
C GLU A 41 17.47 -11.79 -27.86
N GLU A 42 17.40 -12.23 -29.12
CA GLU A 42 18.60 -12.54 -29.92
C GLU A 42 19.40 -11.27 -30.29
N GLU A 43 18.72 -10.13 -30.51
CA GLU A 43 19.39 -8.86 -30.77
C GLU A 43 20.10 -8.33 -29.51
N MET A 44 19.42 -8.37 -28.36
CA MET A 44 20.03 -7.99 -27.08
C MET A 44 21.21 -8.91 -26.73
N LEU A 45 21.07 -10.21 -26.98
CA LEU A 45 22.14 -11.18 -26.74
C LEU A 45 23.34 -10.92 -27.65
N ALA A 46 23.11 -10.64 -28.94
CA ALA A 46 24.17 -10.31 -29.88
C ALA A 46 24.96 -9.05 -29.44
N VAL A 47 24.27 -8.00 -28.98
CA VAL A 47 24.91 -6.79 -28.45
C VAL A 47 25.73 -7.11 -27.19
N LEU A 48 25.18 -7.87 -26.25
CA LEU A 48 25.89 -8.25 -25.02
C LEU A 48 27.12 -9.13 -25.29
N MET A 49 27.06 -9.99 -26.30
CA MET A 49 28.20 -10.83 -26.71
C MET A 49 29.24 -10.03 -27.48
N ALA A 50 28.84 -9.03 -28.27
CA ALA A 50 29.76 -8.14 -28.98
C ALA A 50 30.55 -7.22 -28.03
N ASP A 51 29.94 -6.80 -26.91
CA ASP A 51 30.59 -5.97 -25.89
C ASP A 51 31.43 -6.78 -24.88
N ALA A 52 31.37 -8.12 -24.93
CA ALA A 52 32.11 -8.98 -24.00
C ALA A 52 33.62 -8.94 -24.27
N ARG A 53 34.42 -8.86 -23.20
CA ARG A 53 35.90 -8.88 -23.33
C ARG A 53 36.38 -10.27 -23.76
N PRO A 54 37.44 -10.38 -24.56
CA PRO A 54 38.04 -11.67 -24.90
C PRO A 54 38.37 -12.48 -23.63
N GLY A 55 37.87 -13.72 -23.54
CA GLY A 55 38.07 -14.61 -22.39
C GLY A 55 37.14 -14.34 -21.19
N GLN A 56 36.14 -13.47 -21.31
CA GLN A 56 35.16 -13.23 -20.26
C GLN A 56 34.26 -14.45 -20.05
N THR A 57 34.24 -15.01 -18.85
CA THR A 57 33.42 -16.20 -18.50
C THR A 57 32.20 -15.87 -17.65
N ARG A 58 32.10 -14.62 -17.16
CA ARG A 58 30.99 -14.13 -16.34
C ARG A 58 30.53 -12.75 -16.79
N PRO A 59 29.22 -12.46 -16.75
CA PRO A 59 28.69 -11.12 -17.00
C PRO A 59 29.37 -10.09 -16.09
N GLY A 60 29.61 -8.89 -16.60
CA GLY A 60 30.06 -7.78 -15.76
C GLY A 60 29.02 -7.47 -14.69
N LEU A 61 29.44 -7.04 -13.50
CA LEU A 61 28.51 -6.62 -12.44
C LEU A 61 27.65 -5.45 -12.92
N ARG A 62 28.24 -4.52 -13.67
CA ARG A 62 27.54 -3.38 -14.26
C ARG A 62 26.48 -3.85 -15.26
N ASP A 63 26.86 -4.69 -16.22
CA ASP A 63 25.93 -5.22 -17.24
C ASP A 63 24.78 -6.00 -16.60
N THR A 64 25.08 -6.75 -15.53
CA THR A 64 24.07 -7.49 -14.75
C THR A 64 23.07 -6.53 -14.09
N VAL A 65 23.55 -5.49 -13.41
CA VAL A 65 22.70 -4.50 -12.77
C VAL A 65 21.87 -3.75 -13.82
N ASP A 66 22.49 -3.32 -14.92
CA ASP A 66 21.83 -2.58 -15.99
C ASP A 66 20.72 -3.43 -16.66
N LEU A 67 20.98 -4.72 -16.95
CA LEU A 67 19.98 -5.65 -17.48
C LEU A 67 18.83 -5.90 -16.50
N VAL A 68 19.14 -6.14 -15.23
CA VAL A 68 18.12 -6.38 -14.20
C VAL A 68 17.24 -5.14 -14.04
N VAL A 69 17.84 -3.95 -13.95
CA VAL A 69 17.12 -2.67 -13.84
C VAL A 69 16.29 -2.40 -15.10
N ALA A 70 16.84 -2.63 -16.30
CA ALA A 70 16.12 -2.44 -17.55
C ALA A 70 14.94 -3.42 -17.70
N GLY A 71 15.14 -4.69 -17.38
CA GLY A 71 14.10 -5.72 -17.39
C GLY A 71 13.00 -5.45 -16.37
N LEU A 72 13.36 -5.06 -15.15
CA LEU A 72 12.42 -4.62 -14.13
C LEU A 72 11.65 -3.37 -14.58
N ARG A 73 12.33 -2.35 -15.11
CA ARG A 73 11.69 -1.14 -15.64
C ARG A 73 10.72 -1.46 -16.78
N ALA A 74 11.09 -2.36 -17.69
CA ALA A 74 10.22 -2.81 -18.77
C ALA A 74 8.99 -3.55 -18.23
N ARG A 75 9.14 -4.44 -17.25
CA ARG A 75 8.03 -5.09 -16.56
C ARG A 75 7.12 -4.10 -15.83
N LEU A 76 7.72 -3.14 -15.13
CA LEU A 76 7.00 -2.06 -14.47
C LEU A 76 6.24 -1.20 -15.47
N ARG A 77 6.80 -0.89 -16.64
CA ARG A 77 6.13 -0.11 -17.69
C ARG A 77 4.97 -0.87 -18.33
N VAL A 78 5.11 -2.18 -18.57
CA VAL A 78 4.01 -3.03 -19.05
C VAL A 78 2.92 -3.14 -17.99
N GLY A 79 3.30 -3.28 -16.71
CA GLY A 79 2.36 -3.21 -15.58
C GLY A 79 1.67 -1.84 -15.47
N ALA A 80 2.42 -0.75 -15.61
CA ALA A 80 1.97 0.65 -15.59
C ALA A 80 0.86 0.92 -16.60
N ARG A 81 0.94 0.32 -17.80
CA ARG A 81 -0.14 0.41 -18.79
C ARG A 81 -1.43 -0.25 -18.31
N GLY A 82 -1.34 -1.36 -17.58
CA GLY A 82 -2.51 -1.96 -16.92
C GLY A 82 -3.17 -1.02 -15.90
N PHE A 83 -2.39 -0.16 -15.23
CA PHE A 83 -2.93 0.86 -14.31
C PHE A 83 -3.61 2.05 -15.03
N THR A 84 -3.49 2.17 -16.35
CA THR A 84 -4.23 3.17 -17.14
C THR A 84 -5.62 2.70 -17.56
N GLU A 85 -5.99 1.46 -17.24
CA GLU A 85 -7.37 0.99 -17.42
C GLU A 85 -8.35 1.86 -16.62
N PRO A 86 -9.54 2.18 -17.17
CA PRO A 86 -10.54 3.00 -16.49
C PRO A 86 -10.87 2.51 -15.07
N ALA A 87 -10.87 1.19 -14.85
CA ALA A 87 -11.16 0.60 -13.55
C ALA A 87 -10.08 0.87 -12.49
N TRP A 88 -8.80 0.96 -12.86
CA TRP A 88 -7.71 1.33 -11.95
C TRP A 88 -7.72 2.82 -11.64
N SER A 89 -7.99 3.67 -12.63
CA SER A 89 -8.21 5.10 -12.44
C SER A 89 -9.40 5.38 -11.51
N ASP A 90 -10.52 4.68 -11.71
CA ASP A 90 -11.72 4.77 -10.87
C ASP A 90 -11.46 4.31 -9.43
N ALA A 91 -10.77 3.17 -9.27
CA ALA A 91 -10.38 2.67 -7.96
C ALA A 91 -9.43 3.64 -7.25
N ALA A 92 -8.43 4.19 -7.94
CA ALA A 92 -7.49 5.15 -7.38
C ALA A 92 -8.19 6.46 -6.97
N ALA A 93 -9.16 6.94 -7.77
CA ALA A 93 -9.95 8.12 -7.42
C ALA A 93 -10.76 7.91 -6.14
N VAL A 94 -11.47 6.78 -6.03
CA VAL A 94 -12.26 6.45 -4.84
C VAL A 94 -11.36 6.20 -3.64
N THR A 95 -10.30 5.39 -3.77
CA THR A 95 -9.38 5.09 -2.66
C THR A 95 -8.68 6.34 -2.15
N GLY A 96 -8.18 7.22 -3.04
CA GLY A 96 -7.53 8.47 -2.61
C GLY A 96 -8.45 9.36 -1.76
N LEU A 97 -9.73 9.46 -2.13
CA LEU A 97 -10.73 10.19 -1.34
C LEU A 97 -11.04 9.48 -0.01
N LEU A 98 -11.29 8.17 -0.03
CA LEU A 98 -11.59 7.37 1.16
C LEU A 98 -10.47 7.47 2.20
N VAL A 99 -9.22 7.31 1.75
CA VAL A 99 -8.06 7.35 2.64
C VAL A 99 -7.82 8.75 3.18
N ALA A 100 -8.00 9.80 2.37
CA ALA A 100 -7.90 11.17 2.86
C ALA A 100 -8.95 11.48 3.95
N LEU A 101 -10.19 11.01 3.78
CA LEU A 101 -11.23 11.12 4.80
C LEU A 101 -10.89 10.34 6.08
N ALA A 102 -10.39 9.11 5.93
CA ALA A 102 -9.96 8.29 7.07
C ALA A 102 -8.81 8.96 7.84
N LEU A 103 -7.78 9.46 7.14
CA LEU A 103 -6.65 10.16 7.76
C LEU A 103 -7.08 11.48 8.41
N THR A 104 -8.06 12.19 7.82
CA THR A 104 -8.66 13.37 8.45
C THR A 104 -9.34 13.00 9.76
N ALA A 105 -10.12 11.92 9.79
CA ALA A 105 -10.79 11.46 11.00
C ALA A 105 -9.81 10.97 12.07
N VAL A 106 -8.76 10.25 11.68
CA VAL A 106 -7.69 9.83 12.59
C VAL A 106 -6.95 11.04 13.18
N ALA A 107 -6.56 12.00 12.35
CA ALA A 107 -5.92 13.22 12.82
C ALA A 107 -6.86 14.02 13.74
N GLY A 108 -8.15 14.13 13.39
CA GLY A 108 -9.15 14.81 14.20
C GLY A 108 -9.37 14.12 15.54
N LYS A 109 -9.38 12.79 15.57
CA LYS A 109 -9.44 11.99 16.80
C LYS A 109 -8.21 12.21 17.68
N ASN A 110 -7.00 12.19 17.12
CA ASN A 110 -5.78 12.48 17.88
C ASN A 110 -5.79 13.90 18.47
N LEU A 111 -6.32 14.88 17.73
CA LEU A 111 -6.48 16.25 18.21
C LEU A 111 -7.52 16.34 19.34
N LEU A 112 -8.67 15.68 19.18
CA LEU A 112 -9.70 15.59 20.23
C LEU A 112 -9.15 14.89 21.47
N ASP A 113 -8.31 13.86 21.30
CA ASP A 113 -7.70 13.13 22.40
C ASP A 113 -6.83 14.02 23.30
N GLN A 114 -6.33 15.15 22.77
CA GLN A 114 -5.52 16.13 23.50
C GLN A 114 -6.36 17.28 24.09
N VAL A 115 -7.49 17.60 23.46
CA VAL A 115 -8.39 18.69 23.90
C VAL A 115 -9.37 18.20 24.97
N VAL A 116 -9.89 16.99 24.82
CA VAL A 116 -10.82 16.37 25.77
C VAL A 116 -10.01 15.79 26.92
N VAL A 117 -10.00 16.52 28.05
CA VAL A 117 -9.25 16.11 29.24
C VAL A 117 -9.79 14.80 29.77
N ASP A 118 -8.93 13.78 29.79
CA ASP A 118 -9.23 12.53 30.45
C ASP A 118 -9.20 12.71 31.97
N ALA A 119 -10.39 12.73 32.57
CA ALA A 119 -10.53 12.88 34.02
C ALA A 119 -9.96 11.67 34.78
N SER A 120 -9.76 10.52 34.12
CA SER A 120 -9.16 9.34 34.74
C SER A 120 -7.64 9.45 34.92
N LEU A 121 -6.97 10.33 34.17
CA LEU A 121 -5.53 10.50 34.23
C LEU A 121 -5.13 11.61 35.22
N PRO A 122 -4.19 11.33 36.15
CA PRO A 122 -3.64 12.36 37.02
C PRO A 122 -2.92 13.42 36.18
N PRO A 123 -2.84 14.69 36.65
CA PRO A 123 -2.27 15.80 35.88
C PRO A 123 -0.93 15.54 35.16
N PRO A 124 0.05 14.81 35.76
CA PRO A 124 1.33 14.53 35.09
C PRO A 124 1.24 13.59 33.89
N LEU A 125 0.17 12.79 33.79
CA LEU A 125 -0.06 11.82 32.72
C LEU A 125 -1.05 12.34 31.66
N ARG A 126 -1.57 13.56 31.82
CA ARG A 126 -2.48 14.15 30.83
C ARG A 126 -1.70 14.48 29.56
N PRO A 127 -2.30 14.27 28.37
CA PRO A 127 -1.67 14.65 27.11
C PRO A 127 -1.34 16.14 27.10
N ALA A 128 -0.23 16.49 26.46
CA ALA A 128 0.11 17.88 26.22
C ALA A 128 -0.99 18.56 25.40
N ALA A 129 -1.15 19.87 25.59
CA ALA A 129 -2.06 20.66 24.76
C ALA A 129 -1.67 20.52 23.28
N PRO A 130 -2.64 20.60 22.35
CA PRO A 130 -2.35 20.46 20.93
C PRO A 130 -1.28 21.39 20.43
N ASP A 131 -0.32 20.82 19.71
CA ASP A 131 0.72 21.58 19.05
C ASP A 131 0.30 22.02 17.64
N VAL A 132 1.14 22.83 17.00
CA VAL A 132 0.89 23.30 15.63
C VAL A 132 0.88 22.15 14.62
N VAL A 133 1.63 21.07 14.87
CA VAL A 133 1.73 19.92 13.97
C VAL A 133 0.41 19.15 13.92
N ASP A 134 -0.28 19.01 15.06
CA ASP A 134 -1.56 18.32 15.13
C ASP A 134 -2.66 19.08 14.38
N TRP A 135 -2.71 20.41 14.53
CA TRP A 135 -3.59 21.26 13.71
C TRP A 135 -3.26 21.17 12.22
N LEU A 136 -1.98 21.21 11.86
CA LEU A 136 -1.54 21.07 10.46
C LEU A 136 -1.90 19.71 9.87
N ARG A 137 -1.86 18.62 10.65
CA ARG A 137 -2.28 17.28 10.21
C ARG A 137 -3.78 17.25 9.89
N VAL A 138 -4.62 17.77 10.78
CA VAL A 138 -6.08 17.81 10.57
C VAL A 138 -6.43 18.67 9.35
N LEU A 139 -5.92 19.90 9.32
CA LEU A 139 -6.19 20.84 8.22
C LEU A 139 -5.60 20.35 6.90
N GLY A 140 -4.41 19.75 6.93
CA GLY A 140 -3.74 19.19 5.76
C GLY A 140 -4.55 18.06 5.12
N TRP A 141 -4.96 17.05 5.90
CA TRP A 141 -5.76 15.94 5.37
C TRP A 141 -7.18 16.37 4.98
N ALA A 142 -7.79 17.30 5.72
CA ALA A 142 -9.07 17.89 5.33
C ALA A 142 -8.95 18.61 3.97
N ALA A 143 -7.88 19.38 3.75
CA ALA A 143 -7.61 20.03 2.48
C ALA A 143 -7.39 19.02 1.34
N VAL A 144 -6.68 17.90 1.60
CA VAL A 144 -6.54 16.79 0.63
C VAL A 144 -7.92 16.22 0.27
N ALA A 145 -8.76 15.92 1.26
CA ALA A 145 -10.10 15.36 1.04
C ALA A 145 -11.01 16.31 0.24
N VAL A 146 -11.05 17.59 0.61
CA VAL A 146 -11.86 18.62 -0.08
C VAL A 146 -11.37 18.83 -1.51
N THR A 147 -10.06 19.00 -1.73
CA THR A 147 -9.50 19.19 -3.08
C THR A 147 -9.70 17.96 -3.96
N ALA A 148 -9.58 16.74 -3.40
CA ALA A 148 -9.92 15.50 -4.10
C ALA A 148 -11.40 15.44 -4.49
N ALA A 149 -12.31 15.83 -3.60
CA ALA A 149 -13.75 15.84 -3.85
C ALA A 149 -14.16 16.88 -4.92
N VAL A 150 -13.58 18.08 -4.89
CA VAL A 150 -13.86 19.16 -5.85
C VAL A 150 -13.29 18.86 -7.25
N GLY A 151 -12.33 17.93 -7.35
CA GLY A 151 -11.70 17.50 -8.61
C GLY A 151 -10.32 18.13 -8.87
N LEU A 152 -9.75 18.85 -7.91
CA LEU A 152 -8.42 19.45 -7.98
C LEU A 152 -7.32 18.42 -7.64
N ARG A 153 -7.32 17.29 -8.35
CA ARG A 153 -6.51 16.11 -7.97
C ARG A 153 -5.01 16.37 -7.93
N ARG A 154 -4.47 17.26 -8.79
CA ARG A 154 -3.05 17.63 -8.74
C ARG A 154 -2.67 18.32 -7.43
N VAL A 155 -3.52 19.24 -6.97
CA VAL A 155 -3.34 19.92 -5.67
C VAL A 155 -3.46 18.91 -4.54
N ALA A 156 -4.48 18.05 -4.57
CA ALA A 156 -4.68 16.99 -3.59
C ALA A 156 -3.46 16.05 -3.50
N ALA A 157 -2.88 15.67 -4.65
CA ALA A 157 -1.69 14.83 -4.72
C ALA A 157 -0.45 15.53 -4.14
N VAL A 158 -0.23 16.81 -4.47
CA VAL A 158 0.88 17.60 -3.90
C VAL A 158 0.75 17.71 -2.39
N LEU A 159 -0.45 18.02 -1.88
CA LEU A 159 -0.72 18.09 -0.44
C LEU A 159 -0.50 16.73 0.24
N ALA A 160 -0.97 15.63 -0.35
CA ALA A 160 -0.80 14.29 0.19
C ALA A 160 0.69 13.87 0.24
N TRP A 161 1.48 14.16 -0.81
CA TRP A 161 2.92 13.96 -0.79
C TRP A 161 3.63 14.85 0.23
N GLY A 162 3.15 16.07 0.44
CA GLY A 162 3.58 16.94 1.53
C GLY A 162 3.36 16.30 2.90
N GLY A 163 2.20 15.66 3.12
CA GLY A 163 1.92 14.89 4.34
C GLY A 163 2.87 13.70 4.54
N VAL A 164 3.16 12.95 3.47
CA VAL A 164 4.14 11.84 3.48
C VAL A 164 5.54 12.35 3.83
N ALA A 165 5.99 13.43 3.19
CA ALA A 165 7.29 14.03 3.49
C ALA A 165 7.36 14.58 4.92
N GLY A 166 6.28 15.23 5.38
CA GLY A 166 6.17 15.72 6.76
C GLY A 166 6.29 14.60 7.78
N TRP A 167 5.66 13.44 7.56
CA TRP A 167 5.84 12.28 8.42
C TRP A 167 7.30 11.79 8.43
N LEU A 168 7.95 11.68 7.26
CA LEU A 168 9.35 11.25 7.18
C LEU A 168 10.30 12.17 7.95
N VAL A 169 10.06 13.48 7.90
CA VAL A 169 10.90 14.49 8.60
C VAL A 169 10.62 14.51 10.10
N LEU A 170 9.35 14.43 10.51
CA LEU A 170 8.95 14.62 11.91
C LEU A 170 8.98 13.32 12.73
N VAL A 171 8.66 12.19 12.11
CA VAL A 171 8.53 10.88 12.79
C VAL A 171 9.70 9.96 12.46
N GLY A 172 10.24 10.03 11.25
CA GLY A 172 11.35 9.18 10.80
C GLY A 172 12.60 9.19 11.71
N PRO A 173 13.07 10.34 12.22
CA PRO A 173 14.20 10.37 13.16
C PRO A 173 13.96 9.58 14.45
N GLY A 174 12.70 9.44 14.87
CA GLY A 174 12.29 8.70 16.05
C GLY A 174 12.48 7.18 15.96
N VAL A 175 12.95 6.63 14.83
CA VAL A 175 13.21 5.18 14.67
C VAL A 175 14.19 4.65 15.72
N VAL A 176 15.16 5.47 16.12
CA VAL A 176 16.18 5.10 17.12
C VAL A 176 15.69 5.36 18.54
N ASP A 177 15.12 6.54 18.78
CA ASP A 177 14.78 6.99 20.13
C ASP A 177 13.40 6.50 20.61
N GLN A 178 12.46 6.31 19.67
CA GLN A 178 11.04 6.01 19.94
C GLN A 178 10.45 5.05 18.89
N PRO A 179 11.01 3.83 18.72
CA PRO A 179 10.56 2.88 17.72
C PRO A 179 9.09 2.47 17.89
N GLY A 180 8.57 2.44 19.13
CA GLY A 180 7.14 2.24 19.42
C GLY A 180 6.25 3.20 18.65
N TYR A 181 6.49 4.50 18.84
CA TYR A 181 5.73 5.56 18.17
C TYR A 181 5.85 5.49 16.64
N VAL A 182 7.03 5.16 16.11
CA VAL A 182 7.19 4.97 14.67
C VAL A 182 6.34 3.80 14.18
N VAL A 183 6.45 2.62 14.83
CA VAL A 183 5.69 1.42 14.45
C VAL A 183 4.19 1.67 14.51
N ASP A 184 3.69 2.30 15.58
CA ASP A 184 2.27 2.59 15.78
C ASP A 184 1.71 3.53 14.70
N THR A 185 2.55 4.39 14.13
CA THR A 185 2.16 5.32 13.06
C THR A 185 2.41 4.79 11.64
N LEU A 186 3.09 3.65 11.46
CA LEU A 186 3.35 3.06 10.15
C LEU A 186 2.07 2.74 9.34
N PRO A 187 0.96 2.25 9.91
CA PRO A 187 -0.30 2.08 9.17
C PRO A 187 -0.83 3.40 8.59
N GLN A 188 -0.74 4.50 9.36
CA GLN A 188 -1.16 5.83 8.92
C GLN A 188 -0.23 6.37 7.83
N PHE A 189 1.08 6.15 7.97
CA PHE A 189 2.06 6.48 6.92
C PHE A 189 1.79 5.70 5.64
N THR A 190 1.52 4.40 5.73
CA THR A 190 1.17 3.55 4.58
C THR A 190 -0.09 4.03 3.89
N LEU A 191 -1.12 4.40 4.66
CA LEU A 191 -2.33 5.05 4.13
C LEU A 191 -1.98 6.37 3.42
N ALA A 192 -1.12 7.22 4.00
CA ALA A 192 -0.71 8.48 3.39
C ALA A 192 -0.02 8.27 2.04
N VAL A 193 0.89 7.28 1.95
CA VAL A 193 1.56 6.89 0.69
C VAL A 193 0.54 6.36 -0.32
N ILE A 194 -0.40 5.52 0.10
CA ILE A 194 -1.48 5.02 -0.76
C ILE A 194 -2.34 6.17 -1.29
N ALA A 195 -2.74 7.13 -0.44
CA ALA A 195 -3.52 8.29 -0.85
C ALA A 195 -2.74 9.14 -1.87
N ALA A 196 -1.48 9.44 -1.59
CA ALA A 196 -0.63 10.22 -2.47
C ALA A 196 -0.46 9.53 -3.84
N ALA A 197 -0.15 8.23 -3.85
CA ALA A 197 -0.01 7.44 -5.08
C ALA A 197 -1.35 7.31 -5.84
N ALA A 198 -2.48 7.13 -5.15
CA ALA A 198 -3.78 7.02 -5.79
C ALA A 198 -4.24 8.36 -6.40
N LEU A 199 -3.90 9.48 -5.78
CA LEU A 199 -4.21 10.82 -6.27
C LEU A 199 -3.32 11.26 -7.43
N THR A 200 -2.11 10.70 -7.60
CA THR A 200 -1.26 10.96 -8.77
C THR A 200 -1.71 10.22 -10.03
N VAL A 201 -2.44 9.10 -9.90
CA VAL A 201 -2.99 8.39 -11.07
C VAL A 201 -3.95 9.31 -11.82
N PRO A 202 -3.79 9.56 -13.13
CA PRO A 202 -4.69 10.41 -13.89
C PRO A 202 -6.13 9.90 -13.87
N ALA A 203 -7.10 10.77 -13.57
CA ALA A 203 -8.53 10.48 -13.71
C ALA A 203 -9.30 11.78 -14.03
N PRO A 204 -10.51 11.68 -14.60
CA PRO A 204 -11.39 12.83 -14.80
C PRO A 204 -11.66 13.58 -13.48
N PRO A 205 -11.89 14.90 -13.54
CA PRO A 205 -12.26 15.68 -12.36
C PRO A 205 -13.57 15.15 -11.75
N ARG A 206 -13.66 15.18 -10.41
CA ARG A 206 -14.84 14.73 -9.64
C ARG A 206 -15.26 13.27 -9.87
N ARG A 207 -14.40 12.43 -10.46
CA ARG A 207 -14.73 11.03 -10.76
C ARG A 207 -15.18 10.23 -9.54
N ALA A 208 -14.49 10.40 -8.40
CA ALA A 208 -14.86 9.73 -7.14
C ALA A 208 -16.28 10.12 -6.68
N VAL A 209 -16.61 11.42 -6.73
CA VAL A 209 -17.93 11.93 -6.37
C VAL A 209 -18.99 11.47 -7.35
N GLY A 210 -18.69 11.39 -8.64
CA GLY A 210 -19.60 10.87 -9.66
C GLY A 210 -19.91 9.37 -9.48
N LEU A 211 -18.92 8.56 -9.08
CA LEU A 211 -19.10 7.12 -8.85
C LEU A 211 -19.87 6.79 -7.57
N LEU A 212 -19.65 7.57 -6.50
CA LEU A 212 -20.36 7.40 -5.24
C LEU A 212 -21.75 8.06 -5.30
N GLY A 213 -21.86 9.23 -5.91
CA GLY A 213 -23.04 10.09 -5.77
C GLY A 213 -23.14 10.71 -4.36
N PRO A 214 -24.01 11.71 -4.17
CA PRO A 214 -24.04 12.51 -2.95
C PRO A 214 -24.45 11.70 -1.70
N ARG A 215 -25.43 10.79 -1.82
CA ARG A 215 -25.91 9.97 -0.69
C ARG A 215 -24.84 9.02 -0.17
N ARG A 216 -24.15 8.32 -1.07
CA ARG A 216 -23.08 7.39 -0.69
C ARG A 216 -21.86 8.14 -0.16
N LEU A 217 -21.57 9.31 -0.72
CA LEU A 217 -20.49 10.17 -0.21
C LEU A 217 -20.79 10.65 1.21
N ALA A 218 -22.01 11.09 1.49
CA ALA A 218 -22.41 11.46 2.86
C ALA A 218 -22.25 10.29 3.84
N ALA A 219 -22.68 9.08 3.45
CA ALA A 219 -22.51 7.88 4.27
C ALA A 219 -21.02 7.57 4.54
N VAL A 220 -20.18 7.65 3.51
CA VAL A 220 -18.73 7.46 3.60
C VAL A 220 -18.07 8.50 4.51
N VAL A 221 -18.50 9.76 4.47
CA VAL A 221 -17.99 10.81 5.35
C VAL A 221 -18.46 10.60 6.79
N SER A 222 -19.72 10.20 6.98
CA SER A 222 -20.28 9.96 8.32
C SER A 222 -19.63 8.78 9.04
N GLY A 223 -19.16 7.75 8.32
CA GLY A 223 -18.55 6.56 8.93
C GLY A 223 -17.35 6.88 9.83
N PRO A 224 -16.26 7.47 9.31
CA PRO A 224 -15.09 7.85 10.11
C PRO A 224 -15.42 8.87 11.20
N ALA A 225 -16.32 9.83 10.94
CA ALA A 225 -16.77 10.79 11.94
C ALA A 225 -17.52 10.10 13.10
N LEU A 226 -18.34 9.10 12.80
CA LEU A 226 -19.07 8.31 13.80
C LEU A 226 -18.13 7.41 14.60
N VAL A 227 -17.10 6.82 13.97
CA VAL A 227 -16.03 6.11 14.71
C VAL A 227 -15.35 7.04 15.70
N ALA A 228 -14.86 8.21 15.24
CA ALA A 228 -14.20 9.17 16.12
C ALA A 228 -15.12 9.60 17.27
N GLY A 229 -16.37 9.97 16.98
CA GLY A 229 -17.34 10.37 18.00
C GLY A 229 -17.67 9.27 19.02
N LEU A 230 -17.75 8.00 18.59
CA LEU A 230 -17.97 6.87 19.51
C LEU A 230 -16.77 6.61 20.41
N LEU A 231 -15.54 6.76 19.89
CA LEU A 231 -14.32 6.61 20.69
C LEU A 231 -14.22 7.72 21.75
N GLU A 232 -14.53 8.97 21.38
CA GLU A 232 -14.58 10.08 22.35
C GLU A 232 -15.68 9.90 23.39
N LEU A 233 -16.86 9.42 22.97
CA LEU A 233 -17.95 9.11 23.89
C LEU A 233 -17.57 7.98 24.85
N ASN A 234 -16.90 6.94 24.35
CA ASN A 234 -16.37 5.86 25.17
C ASN A 234 -15.39 6.38 26.23
N ARG A 235 -14.47 7.26 25.82
CA ARG A 235 -13.51 7.89 26.72
C ARG A 235 -14.18 8.76 27.77
N ALA A 236 -15.10 9.64 27.37
CA ALA A 236 -15.81 10.54 28.27
C ALA A 236 -16.71 9.82 29.29
N THR A 237 -17.14 8.60 28.98
CA THR A 237 -17.95 7.75 29.85
C THR A 237 -17.16 6.61 30.50
N SER A 238 -15.84 6.60 30.33
CA SER A 238 -14.98 5.58 30.92
C SER A 238 -15.09 5.64 32.46
N PRO A 239 -15.19 4.48 33.13
CA PRO A 239 -15.32 4.45 34.58
C PRO A 239 -14.07 5.05 35.23
N LEU A 240 -14.25 6.08 36.05
CA LEU A 240 -13.16 6.65 36.84
C LEU A 240 -12.63 5.58 37.81
N PHE A 241 -11.30 5.45 37.90
CA PHE A 241 -10.64 4.63 38.91
C PHE A 241 -10.79 5.28 40.29
N GLY A 242 -12.00 5.28 40.86
CA GLY A 242 -12.19 5.46 42.28
C GLY A 242 -11.61 4.24 42.99
N GLY A 243 -10.81 4.42 44.04
CA GLY A 243 -9.99 3.37 44.67
C GLY A 243 -10.69 2.14 45.28
N GLY A 244 -11.93 1.85 44.89
CA GLY A 244 -12.63 0.61 45.19
C GLY A 244 -12.56 -0.43 44.05
N PRO A 245 -12.94 -1.69 44.32
CA PRO A 245 -13.03 -2.72 43.29
C PRO A 245 -14.15 -2.39 42.30
N ALA A 246 -13.79 -1.93 41.11
CA ALA A 246 -14.70 -1.75 39.98
C ALA A 246 -14.51 -2.90 38.99
N SER A 247 -15.58 -3.60 38.64
CA SER A 247 -15.59 -4.49 37.48
C SER A 247 -15.96 -3.67 36.24
N TYR A 248 -15.11 -3.70 35.22
CA TYR A 248 -15.37 -3.06 33.93
C TYR A 248 -15.00 -4.03 32.81
N GLN A 249 -15.61 -3.85 31.66
CA GLN A 249 -15.25 -4.58 30.47
C GLN A 249 -14.27 -3.76 29.64
N SER A 250 -13.22 -4.42 29.14
CA SER A 250 -12.25 -3.83 28.24
C SER A 250 -12.14 -4.68 26.99
N PHE A 251 -12.22 -4.05 25.81
CA PHE A 251 -12.06 -4.72 24.53
C PHE A 251 -11.39 -3.78 23.52
N TYR A 252 -10.15 -4.07 23.15
CA TYR A 252 -9.36 -3.30 22.16
C TYR A 252 -9.39 -1.77 22.42
N GLY A 253 -9.17 -1.37 23.67
CA GLY A 253 -9.13 0.04 24.07
C GLY A 253 -10.51 0.67 24.33
N LEU A 254 -11.61 -0.02 24.04
CA LEU A 254 -12.93 0.37 24.54
C LEU A 254 -13.07 -0.06 25.99
N THR A 255 -13.60 0.84 26.83
CA THR A 255 -13.95 0.51 28.22
C THR A 255 -15.43 0.76 28.46
N ALA A 256 -16.10 -0.12 29.20
CA ALA A 256 -17.52 0.04 29.51
C ALA A 256 -17.82 -0.41 30.94
N GLY A 257 -18.71 0.32 31.62
CA GLY A 257 -19.18 -0.03 32.96
C GLY A 257 -20.11 -1.25 32.99
N SER A 258 -20.59 -1.73 31.84
CA SER A 258 -21.42 -2.93 31.74
C SER A 258 -21.34 -3.58 30.36
N GLU A 259 -21.68 -4.86 30.28
CA GLU A 259 -21.72 -5.63 29.04
C GLU A 259 -22.65 -5.03 27.97
N PRO A 260 -23.88 -4.60 28.29
CA PRO A 260 -24.77 -4.01 27.27
C PRO A 260 -24.20 -2.72 26.67
N VAL A 261 -23.47 -1.93 27.47
CA VAL A 261 -22.81 -0.71 26.99
C VAL A 261 -21.65 -1.05 26.05
N MET A 262 -20.88 -2.09 26.35
CA MET A 262 -19.84 -2.60 25.43
C MET A 262 -20.45 -3.03 24.09
N TRP A 263 -21.53 -3.82 24.11
CA TRP A 263 -22.23 -4.23 22.90
C TRP A 263 -22.80 -3.05 22.11
N LEU A 264 -23.26 -2.00 22.78
CA LEU A 264 -23.73 -0.78 22.13
C LEU A 264 -22.59 -0.06 21.38
N TYR A 265 -21.39 0.03 21.98
CA TYR A 265 -20.21 0.58 21.30
C TYR A 265 -19.82 -0.26 20.08
N LEU A 266 -19.79 -1.58 20.22
CA LEU A 266 -19.50 -2.49 19.10
C LEU A 266 -20.54 -2.38 17.98
N ALA A 267 -21.82 -2.28 18.32
CA ALA A 267 -22.89 -2.07 17.33
C ALA A 267 -22.73 -0.72 16.62
N GLY A 268 -22.39 0.34 17.35
CA GLY A 268 -22.09 1.65 16.77
C GLY A 268 -20.92 1.61 15.79
N LEU A 269 -19.81 0.96 16.16
CA LEU A 269 -18.66 0.76 15.28
C LEU A 269 -19.01 -0.08 14.05
N ALA A 270 -19.84 -1.11 14.20
CA ALA A 270 -20.35 -1.89 13.08
C ALA A 270 -21.19 -1.05 12.12
N VAL A 271 -22.07 -0.18 12.64
CA VAL A 271 -22.84 0.78 11.82
C VAL A 271 -21.91 1.74 11.08
N ALA A 272 -20.87 2.27 11.76
CA ALA A 272 -19.86 3.12 11.15
C ALA A 272 -19.14 2.44 9.99
N ALA A 273 -18.72 1.18 10.20
CA ALA A 273 -18.08 0.36 9.19
C ALA A 273 -19.01 0.09 8.01
N LEU A 274 -20.29 -0.24 8.27
CA LEU A 274 -21.29 -0.45 7.22
C LEU A 274 -21.56 0.81 6.41
N ALA A 275 -21.54 1.99 7.04
CA ALA A 275 -21.71 3.28 6.36
C ALA A 275 -20.62 3.54 5.30
N VAL A 276 -19.43 2.97 5.48
CA VAL A 276 -18.34 3.01 4.47
C VAL A 276 -18.44 1.82 3.51
N CYS A 277 -18.61 0.60 4.04
CA CYS A 277 -18.57 -0.64 3.28
C CYS A 277 -19.72 -0.77 2.28
N VAL A 278 -20.95 -0.39 2.62
CA VAL A 278 -22.12 -0.52 1.73
C VAL A 278 -21.99 0.35 0.48
N PRO A 279 -21.66 1.65 0.56
CA PRO A 279 -21.28 2.46 -0.60
C PRO A 279 -20.24 1.85 -1.52
N VAL A 280 -19.15 1.33 -0.94
CA VAL A 280 -18.03 0.73 -1.68
C VAL A 280 -18.44 -0.61 -2.31
N ALA A 281 -19.27 -1.39 -1.61
CA ALA A 281 -19.84 -2.63 -2.11
C ALA A 281 -20.73 -2.40 -3.34
N GLY A 282 -21.44 -1.27 -3.39
CA GLY A 282 -22.27 -0.84 -4.52
C GLY A 282 -21.51 -0.33 -5.75
N LEU A 283 -20.18 -0.33 -5.75
CA LEU A 283 -19.36 -0.01 -6.93
C LEU A 283 -19.25 -1.21 -7.88
N ALA A 284 -18.85 -0.94 -9.12
CA ALA A 284 -18.58 -1.99 -10.10
C ALA A 284 -17.59 -3.04 -9.53
N PRO A 285 -17.81 -4.35 -9.74
CA PRO A 285 -16.97 -5.39 -9.15
C PRO A 285 -15.47 -5.26 -9.45
N ALA A 286 -15.13 -4.74 -10.64
CA ALA A 286 -13.75 -4.48 -11.06
C ALA A 286 -13.07 -3.39 -10.20
N VAL A 287 -13.82 -2.34 -9.87
CA VAL A 287 -13.36 -1.22 -9.02
C VAL A 287 -13.21 -1.69 -7.58
N ARG A 288 -14.23 -2.37 -7.03
CA ARG A 288 -14.20 -2.90 -5.66
C ARG A 288 -13.01 -3.81 -5.38
N ARG A 289 -12.70 -4.74 -6.29
CA ARG A 289 -11.52 -5.62 -6.15
C ARG A 289 -10.21 -4.84 -6.13
N ARG A 290 -10.07 -3.83 -6.97
CA ARG A 290 -8.88 -2.97 -7.03
C ARG A 290 -8.74 -2.13 -5.76
N ILE A 291 -9.85 -1.58 -5.22
CA ILE A 291 -9.85 -0.89 -3.92
C ILE A 291 -9.33 -1.83 -2.82
N LEU A 292 -9.84 -3.07 -2.75
CA LEU A 292 -9.38 -4.06 -1.77
C LEU A 292 -7.87 -4.36 -1.92
N VAL A 293 -7.39 -4.53 -3.16
CA VAL A 293 -5.95 -4.75 -3.41
C VAL A 293 -5.09 -3.56 -2.97
N VAL A 294 -5.56 -2.33 -3.19
CA VAL A 294 -4.84 -1.12 -2.80
C VAL A 294 -4.82 -0.95 -1.27
N LEU A 295 -5.88 -1.35 -0.56
CA LEU A 295 -5.96 -1.24 0.90
C LEU A 295 -5.39 -2.45 1.67
N ALA A 296 -5.25 -3.61 1.03
CA ALA A 296 -4.70 -4.82 1.63
C ALA A 296 -3.32 -4.64 2.31
N PRO A 297 -2.38 -3.84 1.78
CA PRO A 297 -1.10 -3.54 2.45
C PRO A 297 -1.26 -2.99 3.87
N VAL A 298 -2.25 -2.13 4.09
CA VAL A 298 -2.51 -1.52 5.40
C VAL A 298 -3.05 -2.57 6.36
N ALA A 299 -4.03 -3.36 5.93
CA ALA A 299 -4.58 -4.44 6.75
C ALA A 299 -3.52 -5.48 7.12
N ALA A 300 -2.67 -5.88 6.17
CA ALA A 300 -1.56 -6.80 6.44
C ALA A 300 -0.54 -6.20 7.42
N LEU A 301 -0.24 -4.91 7.30
CA LEU A 301 0.67 -4.22 8.21
C LEU A 301 0.11 -4.13 9.64
N VAL A 302 -1.17 -3.79 9.78
CA VAL A 302 -1.86 -3.78 11.09
C VAL A 302 -1.83 -5.17 11.72
N LEU A 303 -2.17 -6.23 10.98
CA LEU A 303 -2.09 -7.60 11.49
C LEU A 303 -0.67 -8.00 11.93
N VAL A 304 0.36 -7.57 11.21
CA VAL A 304 1.75 -7.83 11.59
C VAL A 304 2.12 -7.11 12.89
N ILE A 305 1.68 -5.87 13.07
CA ILE A 305 1.94 -5.10 14.28
C ILE A 305 1.20 -5.73 15.47
N ASP A 306 -0.11 -5.98 15.30
CA ASP A 306 -0.98 -6.49 16.37
C ASP A 306 -0.64 -7.92 16.78
N GLU A 307 -0.26 -8.80 15.84
CA GLU A 307 -0.01 -10.22 16.14
C GLU A 307 1.49 -10.49 16.35
N ALA A 308 2.33 -10.11 15.37
CA ALA A 308 3.74 -10.49 15.37
C ALA A 308 4.60 -9.58 16.27
N LEU A 309 4.15 -8.35 16.54
CA LEU A 309 4.88 -7.39 17.38
C LEU A 309 4.20 -7.10 18.73
N ALA A 310 3.06 -7.71 19.06
CA ALA A 310 2.41 -7.54 20.38
C ALA A 310 3.34 -7.86 21.56
N GLY A 311 4.12 -8.93 21.47
CA GLY A 311 5.09 -9.29 22.51
C GLY A 311 6.20 -8.24 22.69
N TRP A 312 6.62 -7.60 21.60
CA TRP A 312 7.61 -6.52 21.64
C TRP A 312 7.01 -5.23 22.25
N ALA A 313 5.80 -4.86 21.84
CA ALA A 313 5.10 -3.68 22.36
C ALA A 313 4.87 -3.82 23.88
N THR A 314 4.38 -4.97 24.32
CA THR A 314 4.19 -5.25 25.75
C THR A 314 5.51 -5.26 26.52
N SER A 315 6.57 -5.88 25.99
CA SER A 315 7.89 -5.91 26.65
C SER A 315 8.49 -4.52 26.83
N THR A 316 8.37 -3.65 25.82
CA THR A 316 8.89 -2.27 25.88
C THR A 316 8.23 -1.47 27.00
N VAL A 317 6.92 -1.64 27.20
CA VAL A 317 6.18 -0.97 28.29
C VAL A 317 6.63 -1.46 29.67
N HIS A 318 6.87 -2.77 29.84
CA HIS A 318 7.22 -3.35 31.15
C HIS A 318 8.68 -3.14 31.55
N MET A 319 9.59 -3.05 30.58
CA MET A 319 11.03 -2.94 30.85
C MET A 319 11.49 -1.52 31.19
N GLY A 320 10.63 -0.50 31.00
CA GLY A 320 10.96 0.90 31.30
C GLY A 320 12.08 1.50 30.43
N HIS A 321 12.51 0.79 29.38
CA HIS A 321 13.47 1.28 28.40
C HIS A 321 13.10 0.75 27.00
N VAL A 322 13.59 1.44 25.97
CA VAL A 322 13.29 1.14 24.58
C VAL A 322 14.03 -0.12 24.13
N VAL A 323 13.29 -1.13 23.68
CA VAL A 323 13.85 -2.33 23.03
C VAL A 323 13.91 -2.08 21.52
N PRO A 324 15.09 -1.97 20.90
CA PRO A 324 15.18 -1.77 19.46
C PRO A 324 14.66 -3.00 18.71
N LEU A 325 13.91 -2.77 17.63
CA LEU A 325 13.50 -3.84 16.73
C LEU A 325 14.74 -4.43 16.04
N VAL A 326 14.79 -5.77 15.93
CA VAL A 326 15.87 -6.43 15.20
C VAL A 326 15.73 -6.16 13.68
N PRO A 327 16.83 -6.20 12.90
CA PRO A 327 16.79 -5.92 11.46
C PRO A 327 15.75 -6.75 10.69
N ALA A 328 15.49 -7.98 11.11
CA ALA A 328 14.47 -8.84 10.51
C ALA A 328 13.04 -8.30 10.68
N GLN A 329 12.72 -7.70 11.84
CA GLN A 329 11.42 -7.07 12.10
C GLN A 329 11.24 -5.81 11.25
N TRP A 330 12.30 -4.99 11.13
CA TRP A 330 12.28 -3.84 10.22
C TRP A 330 12.09 -4.25 8.76
N ALA A 331 12.79 -5.29 8.31
CA ALA A 331 12.63 -5.83 6.96
C ALA A 331 11.19 -6.33 6.75
N MET A 332 10.61 -7.02 7.73
CA MET A 332 9.22 -7.48 7.67
C MET A 332 8.25 -6.29 7.53
N LEU A 333 8.35 -5.27 8.38
CA LEU A 333 7.50 -4.06 8.30
C LEU A 333 7.63 -3.33 6.96
N ALA A 334 8.84 -3.26 6.39
CA ALA A 334 9.10 -2.62 5.11
C ALA A 334 8.61 -3.45 3.90
N LEU A 335 8.70 -4.78 3.95
CA LEU A 335 8.41 -5.67 2.83
C LEU A 335 6.95 -6.14 2.75
N VAL A 336 6.25 -6.24 3.89
CA VAL A 336 4.86 -6.72 3.92
C VAL A 336 3.93 -5.87 3.05
N PRO A 337 3.93 -4.52 3.14
CA PRO A 337 3.04 -3.71 2.29
C PRO A 337 3.24 -3.92 0.77
N PRO A 338 4.46 -3.80 0.20
CA PRO A 338 4.65 -3.98 -1.24
C PRO A 338 4.41 -5.43 -1.69
N VAL A 339 4.77 -6.44 -0.88
CA VAL A 339 4.52 -7.86 -1.22
C VAL A 339 3.02 -8.14 -1.27
N THR A 340 2.26 -7.69 -0.27
CA THR A 340 0.79 -7.85 -0.24
C THR A 340 0.13 -7.15 -1.42
N PHE A 341 0.56 -5.93 -1.75
CA PHE A 341 0.05 -5.20 -2.92
C PHE A 341 0.29 -5.97 -4.22
N LEU A 342 1.53 -6.40 -4.46
CA LEU A 342 1.91 -7.13 -5.66
C LEU A 342 1.15 -8.46 -5.79
N ALA A 343 1.02 -9.21 -4.69
CA ALA A 343 0.23 -10.43 -4.65
C ALA A 343 -1.24 -10.16 -5.02
N GLY A 344 -1.85 -9.11 -4.45
CA GLY A 344 -3.22 -8.69 -4.78
C GLY A 344 -3.40 -8.33 -6.26
N VAL A 345 -2.47 -7.56 -6.83
CA VAL A 345 -2.48 -7.20 -8.26
C VAL A 345 -2.42 -8.45 -9.14
N LEU A 346 -1.52 -9.38 -8.83
CA LEU A 346 -1.38 -10.64 -9.56
C LEU A 346 -2.65 -11.50 -9.48
N LEU A 347 -3.29 -11.56 -8.32
CA LEU A 347 -4.55 -12.29 -8.13
C LEU A 347 -5.71 -11.68 -8.93
N VAL A 348 -5.85 -10.36 -8.94
CA VAL A 348 -6.86 -9.66 -9.75
C VAL A 348 -6.64 -9.94 -11.23
N ARG A 349 -5.41 -9.79 -11.71
CA ARG A 349 -5.06 -10.05 -13.11
C ARG A 349 -5.37 -11.49 -13.52
N ARG A 350 -4.92 -12.47 -12.73
CA ARG A 350 -5.17 -13.89 -12.99
C ARG A 350 -6.67 -14.20 -13.04
N ARG A 351 -7.46 -13.54 -12.19
CA ARG A 351 -8.93 -13.70 -12.16
C ARG A 351 -9.58 -13.11 -13.41
N GLU A 352 -9.16 -11.93 -13.86
CA GLU A 352 -9.67 -11.29 -15.07
C GLU A 352 -9.32 -12.10 -16.33
N GLU A 353 -8.09 -12.63 -16.41
CA GLU A 353 -7.67 -13.55 -17.48
C GLU A 353 -8.55 -14.81 -17.53
N ARG A 354 -8.83 -15.44 -16.36
CA ARG A 354 -9.76 -16.58 -16.28
C ARG A 354 -11.17 -16.23 -16.74
N GLN A 355 -11.71 -15.07 -16.32
CA GLN A 355 -13.04 -14.63 -16.73
C GLN A 355 -13.10 -14.37 -18.24
N ARG A 356 -12.03 -13.84 -18.84
CA ARG A 356 -11.93 -13.62 -20.29
C ARG A 356 -11.89 -14.93 -21.07
N MET A 357 -11.13 -15.93 -20.61
CA MET A 357 -11.09 -17.25 -21.25
C MET A 357 -12.45 -17.95 -21.22
N VAL A 358 -13.17 -17.89 -20.09
CA VAL A 358 -14.53 -18.43 -19.99
C VAL A 358 -15.51 -17.71 -20.92
N ALA A 359 -15.40 -16.39 -21.04
CA ALA A 359 -16.25 -15.60 -21.94
C ALA A 359 -16.00 -15.96 -23.41
N LEU A 360 -14.74 -16.16 -23.81
CA LEU A 360 -14.37 -16.60 -25.16
C LEU A 360 -14.88 -18.02 -25.45
N GLY A 361 -14.76 -18.95 -24.50
CA GLY A 361 -15.31 -20.30 -24.65
C GLY A 361 -16.83 -20.29 -24.90
N ARG A 362 -17.57 -19.51 -24.09
CA ARG A 362 -19.03 -19.35 -24.27
C ARG A 362 -19.42 -18.64 -25.57
N ALA A 363 -18.54 -17.85 -26.16
CA ALA A 363 -18.79 -17.22 -27.46
C ALA A 363 -18.58 -18.24 -28.58
N ALA A 364 -17.49 -19.00 -28.54
CA ALA A 364 -17.21 -20.08 -29.48
C ALA A 364 -18.30 -21.18 -29.47
N ASP A 365 -18.83 -21.54 -28.30
CA ASP A 365 -19.93 -22.52 -28.20
C ASP A 365 -21.23 -22.02 -28.83
N ARG A 366 -21.47 -20.70 -28.84
CA ARG A 366 -22.65 -20.09 -29.48
C ARG A 366 -22.56 -20.04 -31.00
N GLU A 367 -21.34 -20.06 -31.54
CA GLU A 367 -21.09 -20.00 -32.99
C GLU A 367 -21.11 -21.38 -33.65
N ARG A 368 -21.17 -22.48 -32.89
CA ARG A 368 -21.36 -23.83 -33.46
C ARG A 368 -22.81 -23.98 -33.93
N PRO A 369 -23.09 -24.08 -35.24
CA PRO A 369 -24.44 -24.35 -35.72
C PRO A 369 -24.91 -25.69 -35.18
N THR A 370 -26.16 -25.75 -34.70
CA THR A 370 -26.85 -26.99 -34.35
C THR A 370 -27.08 -27.77 -35.64
N GLY A 371 -26.07 -28.55 -36.04
CA GLY A 371 -26.11 -29.48 -37.16
C GLY A 371 -26.66 -30.83 -36.76
#